data_AF-A0A329B7D5-F1
#
_entry.id   AF-A0A329B7D5-F1
#
_cell.length_a   1.000
_cell.length_b   1.000
_cell.length_c   1.000
_cell.angle_alpha   90.00
_cell.angle_beta   90.00
_cell.angle_gamma   90.00
#
_symmetry.space_group_name_H-M   'P 1'
#
loop_
_entity.id
_entity.type
_entity.pdbx_description
1 polymer ?
#
loop_
_entity_poly.entity_id
_entity_poly.type
_entity_poly.pdbx_seq_one_letter_code
_entity_poly.pdbx_strand_id
1 'polypeptide(L)'
;MNDQQIEQEIQAKGLTAPRITPADIESNIDTEIYFTADHGIEGALAKMELHARHPGGGHVGSLRLLTFCVLVLKNGFTVTGESACASPENFDTELGRKIARENAIAKVWPLMGYELRTQLSRPALTEADAIADLNGIPRPVAAA
;
A
#
# COMPACT_ATOMS: atom_id res chain seq x y z
N MET A 1 -12.55 11.45 13.55
CA MET A 1 -13.58 10.79 12.74
C MET A 1 -12.91 9.60 12.10
N ASN A 2 -13.35 8.37 12.38
CA ASN A 2 -12.73 7.17 11.82
C ASN A 2 -13.40 6.83 10.47
N ASP A 3 -12.74 6.00 9.66
CA ASP A 3 -13.23 5.70 8.30
C ASP A 3 -14.63 5.07 8.28
N GLN A 4 -15.00 4.35 9.35
CA GLN A 4 -16.34 3.78 9.50
C GLN A 4 -17.42 4.85 9.66
N GLN A 5 -17.15 5.92 10.40
CA GLN A 5 -18.08 7.04 10.54
C GLN A 5 -18.29 7.76 9.21
N ILE A 6 -17.22 7.97 8.44
CA ILE A 6 -17.31 8.59 7.11
C ILE A 6 -18.15 7.71 6.17
N GLU A 7 -17.93 6.41 6.16
CA GLU A 7 -18.69 5.47 5.34
C GLU A 7 -20.19 5.45 5.72
N GLN A 8 -20.52 5.48 7.02
CA GLN A 8 -21.91 5.60 7.47
C GLN A 8 -22.59 6.88 6.97
N GLU A 9 -21.88 8.02 6.97
CA GLU A 9 -22.43 9.27 6.44
C GLU A 9 -22.64 9.23 4.92
N ILE A 10 -21.73 8.61 4.17
CA ILE A 10 -21.87 8.41 2.71
C ILE A 10 -23.14 7.61 2.42
N GLN A 11 -23.37 6.53 3.16
CA GLN A 11 -24.57 5.70 3.05
C GLN A 11 -25.83 6.47 3.42
N ALA A 12 -25.81 7.22 4.53
CA ALA A 12 -26.93 8.04 4.98
C ALA A 12 -27.31 9.13 3.94
N LYS A 13 -26.35 9.60 3.16
CA LYS A 13 -26.56 10.56 2.06
C LYS A 13 -27.00 9.90 0.74
N GLY A 14 -27.15 8.58 0.70
CA GLY A 14 -27.58 7.85 -0.51
C GLY A 14 -26.58 7.87 -1.65
N LEU A 15 -25.28 8.05 -1.36
CA LEU A 15 -24.22 8.05 -2.37
C LEU A 15 -23.85 6.61 -2.73
N THR A 16 -24.29 6.15 -3.90
CA THR A 16 -24.19 4.74 -4.34
C THR A 16 -23.15 4.47 -5.42
N ALA A 17 -22.37 5.48 -5.83
CA ALA A 17 -21.32 5.30 -6.82
C ALA A 17 -20.23 4.32 -6.31
N PRO A 18 -19.59 3.52 -7.19
CA PRO A 18 -18.50 2.64 -6.80
C PRO A 18 -17.36 3.41 -6.12
N ARG A 19 -16.86 2.88 -5.01
CA ARG A 19 -15.76 3.46 -4.23
C ARG A 19 -15.05 2.35 -3.46
N ILE A 20 -13.84 2.66 -3.00
CA ILE A 20 -13.09 1.80 -2.08
C ILE A 20 -13.61 2.04 -0.65
N THR A 21 -13.79 0.97 0.11
CA THR A 21 -14.14 1.00 1.53
C THR A 21 -12.95 0.54 2.39
N PRO A 22 -12.97 0.79 3.71
CA PRO A 22 -11.95 0.25 4.60
C PRO A 22 -11.84 -1.28 4.53
N ALA A 23 -12.99 -1.97 4.37
CA ALA A 23 -13.03 -3.42 4.25
C ALA A 23 -12.37 -3.91 2.94
N ASP A 24 -12.52 -3.15 1.85
CA ASP A 24 -11.86 -3.50 0.57
C ASP A 24 -10.33 -3.45 0.73
N ILE A 25 -9.80 -2.44 1.44
CA ILE A 25 -8.36 -2.33 1.71
C ILE A 25 -7.87 -3.51 2.52
N GLU A 26 -8.53 -3.78 3.66
CA GLU A 26 -8.16 -4.91 4.52
C GLU A 26 -8.22 -6.23 3.75
N SER A 27 -9.24 -6.41 2.91
CA SER A 27 -9.37 -7.61 2.06
C SER A 27 -8.31 -7.70 0.97
N ASN A 28 -7.67 -6.60 0.57
CA ASN A 28 -6.69 -6.56 -0.50
C ASN A 28 -5.26 -6.81 0.01
N ILE A 29 -5.04 -6.77 1.33
CA ILE A 29 -3.76 -7.13 1.96
C ILE A 29 -3.66 -8.66 1.98
N ASP A 30 -2.59 -9.19 1.39
CA ASP A 30 -2.26 -10.61 1.39
C ASP A 30 -1.31 -10.96 2.54
N THR A 31 -0.23 -10.18 2.67
CA THR A 31 0.81 -10.42 3.67
C THR A 31 1.16 -9.12 4.40
N GLU A 32 1.43 -9.22 5.70
CA GLU A 32 1.83 -8.10 6.55
C GLU A 32 3.08 -8.47 7.36
N ILE A 33 4.14 -7.67 7.24
CA ILE A 33 5.45 -7.93 7.87
C ILE A 33 5.92 -6.70 8.62
N TYR A 34 6.45 -6.90 9.83
CA TYR A 34 7.00 -5.84 10.67
C TYR A 34 8.45 -6.10 11.05
N PHE A 35 9.28 -5.05 10.99
CA PHE A 35 10.68 -5.10 11.43
C PHE A 35 11.19 -3.69 11.73
N THR A 36 12.30 -3.55 12.45
CA THR A 36 12.99 -2.26 12.61
C THR A 36 14.07 -2.10 11.54
N ALA A 37 14.53 -0.88 11.26
CA ALA A 37 15.68 -0.69 10.37
C ALA A 37 16.91 -1.50 10.83
N ASP A 38 17.08 -1.67 12.15
CA ASP A 38 18.17 -2.46 12.74
C ASP A 38 18.10 -3.93 12.28
N HIS A 39 16.91 -4.55 12.29
CA HIS A 39 16.73 -5.91 11.73
C HIS A 39 17.07 -5.97 10.23
N GLY A 40 16.79 -4.90 9.48
CA GLY A 40 17.15 -4.80 8.07
C GLY A 40 18.67 -4.80 7.86
N ILE A 41 19.42 -4.08 8.71
CA ILE A 41 20.88 -4.09 8.73
C ILE A 41 21.43 -5.46 9.10
N GLU A 42 20.90 -6.07 10.17
CA GLU A 42 21.30 -7.42 10.61
C GLU A 42 21.13 -8.45 9.49
N GLY A 43 19.97 -8.44 8.82
CA GLY A 43 19.69 -9.33 7.68
C GLY A 43 20.66 -9.12 6.51
N ALA A 44 20.90 -7.87 6.12
CA ALA A 44 21.84 -7.54 5.04
C ALA A 44 23.29 -7.92 5.39
N LEU A 45 23.72 -7.71 6.64
CA LEU A 45 25.04 -8.12 7.12
C LEU A 45 25.21 -9.64 7.08
N ALA A 46 24.23 -10.40 7.56
CA ALA A 46 24.26 -11.85 7.56
C ALA A 46 24.36 -12.45 6.15
N LYS A 47 23.92 -11.71 5.12
CA LYS A 47 24.02 -12.07 3.70
C LYS A 47 25.26 -11.50 3.00
N MET A 48 26.09 -10.70 3.68
CA MET A 48 27.20 -9.96 3.08
C MET A 48 26.74 -8.97 1.97
N GLU A 49 25.53 -8.42 2.12
CA GLU A 49 24.86 -7.54 1.15
C GLU A 49 24.64 -6.11 1.69
N LEU A 50 25.21 -5.77 2.85
CA LEU A 50 25.07 -4.43 3.41
C LEU A 50 25.79 -3.39 2.52
N HIS A 51 25.01 -2.50 1.91
CA HIS A 51 25.53 -1.36 1.17
C HIS A 51 25.37 -0.08 2.00
N ALA A 52 26.43 0.36 2.66
CA ALA A 52 26.42 1.53 3.52
C ALA A 52 27.44 2.59 3.07
N ARG A 53 27.03 3.87 3.08
CA ARG A 53 27.94 5.02 2.98
C ARG A 53 27.87 5.80 4.29
N HIS A 54 28.82 5.58 5.18
CA HIS A 54 28.92 6.31 6.43
C HIS A 54 30.34 6.86 6.61
N PRO A 55 30.54 8.18 6.83
CA PRO A 55 31.87 8.78 7.04
C PRO A 55 32.57 8.40 8.36
N GLY A 56 32.03 7.44 9.12
CA GLY A 56 32.42 7.18 10.52
C GLY A 56 31.72 8.14 11.50
N GLY A 57 31.15 7.61 12.59
CA GLY A 57 30.57 8.41 13.69
C GLY A 57 29.04 8.67 13.66
N GLY A 58 28.24 7.90 12.92
CA GLY A 58 26.79 8.14 12.78
C GLY A 58 25.90 7.56 13.88
N HIS A 59 24.68 8.11 14.00
CA HIS A 59 23.59 7.65 14.88
C HIS A 59 22.95 6.32 14.42
N VAL A 60 23.77 5.32 14.06
CA VAL A 60 23.29 4.00 13.60
C VAL A 60 22.42 3.31 14.66
N GLY A 61 22.69 3.58 15.94
CA GLY A 61 21.85 3.09 17.04
C GLY A 61 20.38 3.54 16.95
N SER A 62 20.06 4.63 16.26
CA SER A 62 18.69 5.12 16.06
C SER A 62 17.87 4.23 15.13
N LEU A 63 18.50 3.33 14.36
CA LEU A 63 17.79 2.40 13.47
C LEU A 63 16.87 1.43 14.24
N ARG A 64 17.15 1.18 15.53
CA ARG A 64 16.26 0.40 16.41
C ARG A 64 14.91 1.09 16.70
N LEU A 65 14.83 2.41 16.49
CA LEU A 65 13.67 3.24 16.80
C LEU A 65 12.73 3.44 15.59
N LEU A 66 13.13 2.93 14.42
CA LEU A 66 12.38 3.05 13.18
C LEU A 66 11.72 1.72 12.86
N THR A 67 10.41 1.62 13.07
CA THR A 67 9.60 0.44 12.74
C THR A 67 9.03 0.58 11.33
N PHE A 68 9.15 -0.47 10.53
CA PHE A 68 8.49 -0.64 9.23
C PHE A 68 7.31 -1.60 9.36
N CYS A 69 6.26 -1.30 8.60
CA CYS A 69 5.23 -2.24 8.18
C CYS A 69 5.34 -2.39 6.65
N VAL A 70 5.40 -3.63 6.17
CA VAL A 70 5.39 -3.94 4.74
C VAL A 70 4.16 -4.77 4.45
N LEU A 71 3.27 -4.20 3.64
CA LEU A 71 2.07 -4.85 3.14
C LEU A 71 2.35 -5.37 1.73
N VAL A 72 2.07 -6.65 1.49
CA VAL A 72 1.97 -7.21 0.14
C VAL A 72 0.50 -7.23 -0.21
N LEU A 73 0.11 -6.58 -1.31
CA LEU A 73 -1.25 -6.61 -1.82
C LEU A 73 -1.48 -7.88 -2.65
N LYS A 74 -2.75 -8.27 -2.86
CA LYS A 74 -3.12 -9.47 -3.63
C LYS A 74 -2.56 -9.54 -5.05
N ASN A 75 -2.21 -8.41 -5.65
CA ASN A 75 -1.57 -8.34 -6.97
C ASN A 75 -0.02 -8.44 -6.92
N GLY A 76 0.56 -8.66 -5.73
CA GLY A 76 2.01 -8.73 -5.51
C GLY A 76 2.68 -7.38 -5.30
N PHE A 77 1.95 -6.25 -5.39
CA PHE A 77 2.52 -4.93 -5.15
C PHE A 77 2.79 -4.72 -3.65
N THR A 78 3.94 -4.15 -3.31
CA THR A 78 4.33 -3.89 -1.92
C THR A 78 4.13 -2.44 -1.53
N VAL A 79 3.51 -2.19 -0.39
CA VAL A 79 3.34 -0.86 0.20
C VAL A 79 3.97 -0.85 1.58
N THR A 80 4.82 0.13 1.85
CA THR A 80 5.47 0.29 3.16
C THR A 80 4.82 1.40 3.97
N GLY A 81 4.89 1.29 5.28
CA GLY A 81 4.64 2.39 6.20
C GLY A 81 5.67 2.37 7.32
N GLU A 82 5.94 3.55 7.87
CA GLU A 82 7.07 3.75 8.77
C GLU A 82 6.60 4.49 10.03
N SER A 83 7.12 4.08 11.19
CA SER A 83 6.98 4.80 12.46
C SER A 83 8.36 5.09 13.02
N ALA A 84 8.76 6.36 12.96
CA ALA A 84 10.01 6.85 13.50
C ALA A 84 9.79 7.39 14.91
N CYS A 85 10.25 6.68 15.93
CA CYS A 85 10.15 7.15 17.30
C CYS A 85 11.19 8.24 17.59
N ALA A 86 10.74 9.35 18.18
CA ALA A 86 11.58 10.52 18.42
C ALA A 86 12.60 10.32 19.56
N SER A 87 12.31 9.44 20.53
CA SER A 87 13.22 9.18 21.65
C SER A 87 13.23 7.71 22.08
N PRO A 88 14.39 7.13 22.43
CA PRO A 88 14.48 5.75 22.90
C PRO A 88 13.59 5.45 24.10
N GLU A 89 13.43 6.39 25.02
CA GLU A 89 12.67 6.23 26.27
C GLU A 89 11.17 6.04 26.01
N ASN A 90 10.69 6.56 24.88
CA ASN A 90 9.29 6.46 24.45
C ASN A 90 9.09 5.39 23.37
N PHE A 91 10.11 4.56 23.10
CA PHE A 91 9.98 3.51 22.11
C PHE A 91 9.06 2.39 22.62
N ASP A 92 7.94 2.22 21.95
CA ASP A 92 7.00 1.14 22.16
C ASP A 92 6.82 0.37 20.84
N THR A 93 7.13 -0.92 20.90
CA THR A 93 7.11 -1.78 19.71
C THR A 93 5.70 -1.99 19.16
N GLU A 94 4.70 -2.14 20.02
CA GLU A 94 3.33 -2.38 19.59
C GLU A 94 2.72 -1.12 18.98
N LEU A 95 2.94 0.03 19.63
CA LEU A 95 2.49 1.31 19.13
C LEU A 95 3.20 1.67 17.82
N GLY A 96 4.51 1.42 17.73
CA GLY A 96 5.27 1.60 16.50
C GLY A 96 4.71 0.78 15.33
N ARG A 97 4.33 -0.48 15.56
CA ARG A 97 3.68 -1.34 14.55
C ARG A 97 2.34 -0.77 14.11
N LYS A 98 1.49 -0.36 15.05
CA LYS A 98 0.16 0.23 14.75
C LYS A 98 0.30 1.47 13.86
N ILE A 99 1.17 2.41 14.23
CA ILE A 99 1.40 3.64 13.47
C ILE A 99 1.99 3.32 12.09
N ALA A 100 2.97 2.41 12.02
CA ALA A 100 3.58 2.02 10.75
C ALA A 100 2.53 1.38 9.81
N ARG A 101 1.63 0.56 10.34
CA ARG A 101 0.51 -0.03 9.59
C ARG A 101 -0.46 1.02 9.08
N GLU A 102 -0.91 1.94 9.94
CA GLU A 102 -1.80 3.02 9.56
C GLU A 102 -1.18 3.87 8.43
N ASN A 103 0.11 4.17 8.53
CA ASN A 103 0.85 4.89 7.48
C ASN A 103 0.95 4.09 6.16
N ALA A 104 1.04 2.76 6.23
CA ALA A 104 1.01 1.91 5.03
C ALA A 104 -0.39 1.93 4.39
N ILE A 105 -1.46 1.76 5.18
CA ILE A 105 -2.85 1.79 4.72
C ILE A 105 -3.21 3.14 4.08
N ALA A 106 -2.75 4.24 4.67
CA ALA A 106 -2.92 5.58 4.11
C ALA A 106 -2.37 5.70 2.68
N LYS A 107 -1.29 4.95 2.34
CA LYS A 107 -0.73 4.87 0.99
C LYS A 107 -1.48 3.90 0.08
N VAL A 108 -2.12 2.86 0.63
CA VAL A 108 -2.96 1.92 -0.15
C VAL A 108 -4.21 2.60 -0.69
N TRP A 109 -4.85 3.49 0.09
CA TRP A 109 -6.04 4.25 -0.31
C TRP A 109 -5.95 4.88 -1.72
N PRO A 110 -4.98 5.78 -2.02
CA PRO A 110 -4.88 6.40 -3.34
C PRO A 110 -4.54 5.40 -4.45
N LEU A 111 -3.81 4.32 -4.16
CA LEU A 111 -3.48 3.28 -5.15
C LEU A 111 -4.74 2.53 -5.59
N MET A 112 -5.55 2.07 -4.63
CA MET A 112 -6.81 1.39 -4.93
C MET A 112 -7.84 2.34 -5.55
N GLY A 113 -7.84 3.62 -5.16
CA GLY A 113 -8.66 4.65 -5.79
C GLY A 113 -8.30 4.87 -7.27
N TYR A 114 -6.99 4.93 -7.59
CA TYR A 114 -6.52 5.01 -8.97
C TYR A 114 -6.88 3.77 -9.78
N GLU A 115 -6.72 2.58 -9.22
CA GLU A 115 -7.08 1.32 -9.89
C GLU A 115 -8.58 1.25 -10.17
N LEU A 116 -9.43 1.59 -9.19
CA LEU A 116 -10.88 1.68 -9.39
C LEU A 116 -11.23 2.68 -10.49
N ARG A 117 -10.64 3.89 -10.47
CA ARG A 117 -10.89 4.90 -11.50
C ARG A 117 -10.48 4.40 -12.88
N THR A 118 -9.35 3.70 -12.95
CA THR A 118 -8.86 3.07 -14.19
C THR A 118 -9.90 2.08 -14.70
N GLN A 119 -10.42 1.18 -13.86
CA GLN A 119 -11.46 0.22 -14.23
C GLN A 119 -12.74 0.92 -14.70
N LEU A 120 -13.21 1.94 -13.98
CA LEU A 120 -14.41 2.71 -14.34
C LEU A 120 -14.24 3.53 -15.64
N SER A 121 -13.00 3.85 -16.03
CA SER A 121 -12.70 4.57 -17.27
C SER A 121 -12.54 3.65 -18.49
N ARG A 122 -12.41 2.33 -18.28
CA ARG A 122 -12.23 1.38 -19.38
C ARG A 122 -13.52 1.34 -20.21
N PRO A 123 -13.44 1.49 -21.54
CA PRO A 123 -14.59 1.24 -22.39
C PRO A 123 -15.01 -0.23 -22.26
N ALA A 124 -16.32 -0.48 -22.25
CA ALA A 124 -16.83 -1.84 -22.35
C ALA A 124 -16.38 -2.43 -23.69
N LEU A 125 -15.59 -3.50 -23.65
CA LEU A 125 -15.21 -4.23 -24.85
C LEU A 125 -16.43 -4.99 -25.36
N THR A 126 -16.74 -4.81 -26.63
CA THR A 126 -17.68 -5.69 -27.32
C THR A 126 -17.00 -7.02 -27.65
N GLU A 127 -17.79 -8.05 -27.94
CA GLU A 127 -17.27 -9.32 -28.41
C GLU A 127 -16.47 -9.16 -29.71
N ALA A 128 -16.85 -8.21 -30.56
CA ALA A 128 -16.11 -7.84 -31.75
C ALA A 128 -14.73 -7.21 -31.43
N ASP A 129 -14.63 -6.41 -30.37
CA ASP A 129 -13.34 -5.86 -29.90
C ASP A 129 -12.41 -6.97 -29.40
N ALA A 130 -12.96 -7.91 -28.61
CA ALA A 130 -12.19 -9.05 -28.11
C ALA A 130 -11.69 -9.95 -29.25
N ILE A 131 -12.54 -10.23 -30.25
CA ILE A 131 -12.17 -10.97 -31.46
C ILE A 131 -11.10 -10.23 -32.26
N ALA A 132 -11.19 -8.91 -32.38
CA ALA A 132 -10.20 -8.11 -33.10
C ALA A 132 -8.82 -8.17 -32.41
N ASP A 133 -8.78 -7.98 -31.09
CA ASP A 133 -7.55 -8.08 -30.29
C ASP A 133 -6.91 -9.47 -30.40
N LEU A 134 -7.69 -10.55 -30.27
CA LEU A 134 -7.21 -11.93 -30.38
C LEU A 134 -6.63 -12.24 -31.77
N ASN A 135 -7.20 -11.64 -32.82
CA ASN A 135 -6.75 -11.83 -34.20
C ASN A 135 -5.67 -10.83 -34.63
N GLY A 136 -5.26 -9.90 -33.75
CA GLY A 136 -4.27 -8.86 -34.05
C GLY A 136 -4.72 -7.86 -35.13
N ILE A 137 -6.02 -7.66 -35.30
CA ILE A 137 -6.61 -6.71 -36.26
C ILE A 137 -7.17 -5.49 -35.52
N PRO A 138 -7.28 -4.32 -36.18
CA PRO A 138 -7.85 -3.12 -35.54
C PRO A 138 -9.27 -3.36 -35.04
N ARG A 139 -9.59 -2.85 -33.84
CA ARG A 139 -10.94 -2.89 -33.28
C ARG A 139 -11.95 -2.17 -34.18
N PRO A 140 -13.20 -2.64 -34.27
CA PRO A 140 -14.25 -1.94 -35.01
C PRO A 140 -14.42 -0.52 -34.44
N VAL A 141 -14.52 0.48 -35.32
CA VAL A 141 -14.80 1.86 -34.88
C VAL A 141 -16.21 1.88 -34.30
N ALA A 142 -16.37 2.35 -33.06
CA ALA A 142 -17.68 2.56 -32.47
C ALA A 142 -18.49 3.50 -33.38
N ALA A 143 -19.69 3.07 -33.80
CA ALA A 143 -20.59 3.93 -34.55
C ALA A 143 -20.90 5.18 -33.70
N ALA A 144 -20.56 6.36 -34.24
CA ALA A 144 -20.80 7.65 -33.60
C ALA A 144 -22.28 7.99 -33.52
#